data_AF-A0A060CMX0-F1
#
_entry.id   AF-A0A060CMX0-F1
#
_cell.length_a   1.000
_cell.length_b   1.000
_cell.length_c   1.000
_cell.angle_alpha   90.00
_cell.angle_beta   90.00
_cell.angle_gamma   90.00
#
_symmetry.space_group_name_H-M   'P 1'
#
loop_
_entity.id
_entity.type
_entity.pdbx_description
1 polymer ?
#
loop_
_entity_poly.entity_id
_entity_poly.type
_entity_poly.pdbx_seq_one_letter_code
_entity_poly.pdbx_strand_id
1 'polypeptide(L)'
;YLVLGIGRENARIPILTAHAGRGEMRLEFAPLTLTEQRHLVRIVLTRADAWLRPDWPMDNPAKSFMGIIQCVLELFWRRKRGAKRLPVPGSGR
;
A
#
# COMPACT_ATOMS: atom_id res chain seq x y z
N TYR A 1 -21.95 16.36 16.63
CA TYR A 1 -20.74 15.75 17.21
C TYR A 1 -20.88 14.24 17.15
N LEU A 2 -19.89 13.55 16.62
CA LEU A 2 -19.84 12.08 16.64
C LEU A 2 -19.00 11.65 17.83
N VAL A 3 -19.54 10.75 18.62
CA VAL A 3 -18.83 10.15 19.76
C VAL A 3 -18.24 8.86 19.27
N LEU A 4 -16.91 8.84 19.15
CA LEU A 4 -16.17 7.63 18.83
C LEU A 4 -15.66 7.04 20.15
N GLY A 5 -16.22 5.89 20.54
CA GLY A 5 -15.72 5.13 21.67
C GLY A 5 -14.41 4.44 21.30
N ILE A 6 -13.33 4.76 21.99
CA ILE A 6 -12.02 4.13 21.84
C ILE A 6 -11.64 3.54 23.19
N GLY A 7 -11.83 2.24 23.37
CA GLY A 7 -11.57 1.56 24.65
C GLY A 7 -12.42 2.14 25.78
N ARG A 8 -11.80 2.87 26.72
CA ARG A 8 -12.47 3.54 27.86
C ARG A 8 -12.71 5.04 27.65
N GLU A 9 -12.19 5.62 26.56
CA GLU A 9 -12.26 7.07 26.31
C GLU A 9 -13.18 7.38 25.13
N ASN A 10 -13.96 8.45 25.29
CA ASN A 10 -14.92 8.90 24.28
C ASN A 10 -14.36 10.14 23.58
N ALA A 11 -13.92 9.99 22.33
CA ALA A 11 -13.49 11.11 21.52
C ALA A 11 -14.74 11.78 20.91
N ARG A 12 -14.97 13.05 21.26
CA ARG A 12 -16.03 13.87 20.68
C ARG A 12 -15.48 14.64 19.48
N ILE A 13 -15.90 14.27 18.29
CA ILE A 13 -15.44 14.90 17.05
C ILE A 13 -16.57 15.77 16.48
N PRO A 14 -16.36 17.08 16.26
CA PRO A 14 -17.38 17.93 15.65
C PRO A 14 -17.49 17.64 14.16
N ILE A 15 -18.70 17.34 13.71
CA ILE A 15 -19.03 17.01 12.32
C ILE A 15 -20.15 17.96 11.88
N LEU A 16 -19.97 18.58 10.71
CA LEU A 16 -20.94 19.49 10.09
C LEU A 16 -21.95 18.74 9.23
N THR A 17 -21.46 17.86 8.34
CA THR A 17 -22.29 17.24 7.30
C THR A 17 -22.01 15.75 7.25
N ALA A 18 -23.06 14.93 7.29
CA ALA A 18 -22.97 13.50 7.08
C ALA A 18 -23.68 13.14 5.76
N HIS A 19 -22.91 12.87 4.72
CA HIS A 19 -23.42 12.31 3.47
C HIS A 19 -23.37 10.78 3.55
N ALA A 20 -24.52 10.15 3.70
CA ALA A 20 -24.67 8.70 3.60
C ALA A 20 -24.91 8.31 2.13
N GLY A 21 -23.92 7.68 1.50
CA GLY A 21 -24.04 7.06 0.19
C GLY A 21 -24.41 5.57 0.29
N ARG A 22 -24.36 4.84 -0.84
CA ARG A 22 -24.52 3.37 -0.83
C ARG A 22 -23.30 2.72 -0.15
N GLY A 23 -23.41 2.46 1.15
CA GLY A 23 -22.42 1.70 1.92
C GLY A 23 -21.25 2.51 2.48
N GLU A 24 -21.17 3.82 2.20
CA GLU A 24 -20.12 4.70 2.72
C GLU A 24 -20.75 5.94 3.36
N MET A 25 -20.24 6.31 4.54
CA MET A 25 -20.63 7.54 5.24
C MET A 25 -19.48 8.53 5.16
N ARG A 26 -19.67 9.62 4.41
CA ARG A 26 -18.72 10.73 4.32
C ARG A 26 -19.10 11.80 5.32
N LEU A 27 -18.13 12.22 6.13
CA LEU A 27 -18.33 13.15 7.22
C LEU A 27 -17.43 14.36 6.99
N GLU A 28 -18.02 15.55 7.04
CA GLU A 28 -17.28 16.81 6.97
C GLU A 28 -17.02 17.34 8.38
N PHE A 29 -15.78 17.67 8.70
CA PHE A 29 -15.43 18.21 10.00
C PHE A 29 -15.79 19.70 10.10
N ALA A 30 -16.22 20.13 11.28
CA ALA A 30 -16.36 21.54 11.60
C ALA A 30 -15.00 22.25 11.58
N PRO A 31 -14.95 23.59 11.45
CA PRO A 31 -13.72 24.33 11.68
C PRO A 31 -13.19 24.00 13.08
N LEU A 32 -12.05 23.29 13.12
CA LEU A 32 -11.39 22.83 14.33
C LEU A 32 -10.28 23.80 14.72
N THR A 33 -10.12 24.06 16.01
CA THR A 33 -8.94 24.75 16.52
C THR A 33 -7.68 23.89 16.38
N LEU A 34 -6.50 24.50 16.37
CA LEU A 34 -5.23 23.78 16.18
C LEU A 34 -5.01 22.65 17.21
N THR A 35 -5.50 22.84 18.43
CA THR A 35 -5.43 21.83 19.51
C THR A 35 -6.31 20.63 19.22
N GLU A 36 -7.54 20.86 18.77
CA GLU A 36 -8.49 19.80 18.42
C GLU A 36 -8.03 19.02 17.17
N GLN A 37 -7.42 19.71 16.19
CA GLN A 37 -6.81 19.07 15.03
C GLN A 37 -5.67 18.13 15.42
N ARG A 38 -4.76 18.56 16.29
CA ARG A 38 -3.64 17.71 16.77
C ARG A 38 -4.16 16.49 17.51
N HIS A 39 -5.21 16.65 18.31
CA HIS A 39 -5.83 15.55 19.04
C HIS A 39 -6.49 14.54 18.08
N LEU A 40 -7.23 15.03 17.08
CA LEU A 40 -7.84 14.20 16.05
C LEU A 40 -6.79 13.42 15.24
N VAL A 41 -5.74 14.11 14.77
CA VAL A 41 -4.64 13.49 14.02
C VAL A 41 -3.94 12.45 14.86
N ARG A 42 -3.67 12.74 16.14
CA ARG A 42 -3.08 11.75 17.06
C ARG A 42 -3.97 10.52 17.15
N ILE A 43 -5.28 10.68 17.40
CA ILE A 43 -6.22 9.57 17.48
C ILE A 43 -6.23 8.75 16.18
N VAL A 44 -6.34 9.41 15.03
CA VAL A 44 -6.39 8.76 13.70
C VAL A 44 -5.10 8.00 13.40
N LEU A 45 -3.94 8.60 13.67
CA LEU A 45 -2.64 7.96 13.40
C LEU A 45 -2.30 6.87 14.43
N THR A 46 -2.80 6.95 15.67
CA THR A 46 -2.61 5.88 16.67
C THR A 46 -3.53 4.68 16.45
N ARG A 47 -4.61 4.83 15.67
CA ARG A 47 -5.59 3.77 15.48
C ARG A 47 -5.20 2.89 14.29
N ALA A 48 -4.85 1.64 14.58
CA ALA A 48 -4.57 0.63 13.55
C ALA A 48 -5.75 0.45 12.57
N ASP A 49 -7.00 0.56 13.06
CA ASP A 49 -8.21 0.46 12.22
C ASP A 49 -8.36 1.57 11.18
N ALA A 50 -7.70 2.73 11.36
CA ALA A 50 -7.71 3.77 10.33
C ALA A 50 -6.78 3.44 9.17
N TRP A 51 -5.84 2.49 9.37
CA TRP A 51 -4.82 2.10 8.41
C TRP A 51 -4.99 0.66 7.92
N LEU A 52 -5.94 -0.07 8.51
CA LEU A 52 -6.26 -1.43 8.15
C LEU A 52 -6.80 -1.43 6.71
N ARG A 53 -5.94 -1.80 5.76
CA ARG A 53 -6.33 -2.05 4.38
C ARG A 53 -7.28 -3.26 4.37
N PRO A 54 -8.34 -3.26 3.55
CA PRO A 54 -9.16 -4.46 3.38
C PRO A 54 -8.27 -5.63 2.95
N ASP A 55 -8.67 -6.85 3.33
CA ASP A 55 -7.91 -8.09 3.15
C ASP A 55 -7.21 -8.10 1.78
N TRP A 56 -5.90 -7.83 1.81
CA TRP A 56 -5.08 -8.00 0.62
C TRP A 56 -5.13 -9.49 0.28
N PRO A 57 -5.35 -9.88 -0.99
CA PRO A 57 -5.33 -11.28 -1.34
C PRO A 57 -4.00 -11.86 -0.88
N MET A 58 -4.07 -12.88 0.00
CA MET A 58 -2.88 -13.54 0.56
C MET A 58 -1.95 -13.92 -0.59
N ASP A 59 -0.69 -13.48 -0.53
CA ASP A 59 0.27 -13.77 -1.57
C ASP A 59 0.42 -15.29 -1.72
N ASN A 60 0.25 -15.79 -2.94
CA ASN A 60 0.44 -17.21 -3.24
C ASN A 60 1.94 -17.52 -3.31
N PRO A 61 2.52 -18.25 -2.34
CA PRO A 61 3.97 -18.45 -2.26
C PRO A 61 4.53 -19.17 -3.50
N ALA A 62 3.74 -20.06 -4.10
CA ALA A 62 4.09 -20.76 -5.34
C ALA A 62 4.26 -19.81 -6.54
N LYS A 63 3.43 -18.75 -6.63
CA LYS A 63 3.50 -17.76 -7.71
C LYS A 63 4.77 -16.91 -7.57
N SER A 64 5.08 -16.48 -6.35
CA SER A 64 6.31 -15.73 -6.05
C SER A 64 7.56 -16.56 -6.31
N PHE A 65 7.54 -17.85 -5.98
CA PHE A 65 8.65 -18.77 -6.24
C PHE A 65 8.89 -19.00 -7.75
N MET A 66 7.81 -19.12 -8.53
CA MET A 66 7.93 -19.26 -9.99
C MET A 66 8.64 -18.06 -10.63
N GLY A 67 8.37 -16.84 -10.14
CA GLY A 67 9.05 -15.63 -10.60
C GLY A 67 10.57 -15.69 -10.35
N ILE A 68 10.99 -16.18 -9.17
CA ILE A 68 12.41 -16.35 -8.85
C ILE A 68 13.05 -17.38 -9.79
N ILE A 69 12.40 -18.52 -10.02
CA ILE A 69 12.89 -19.55 -10.95
C ILE A 69 13.05 -18.98 -12.37
N GLN A 70 12.06 -18.23 -12.86
CA GLN A 70 12.10 -17.61 -14.18
C GLN A 70 13.30 -16.66 -14.30
N CYS A 71 13.53 -15.79 -13.31
CA CYS A 71 14.69 -14.89 -13.30
C CYS A 71 16.03 -15.66 -13.33
N VAL A 72 16.15 -16.73 -12.56
CA VAL A 72 17.38 -17.54 -12.53
C VAL A 72 17.60 -18.21 -13.89
N LEU A 73 16.57 -18.84 -14.46
CA LEU A 73 16.67 -19.50 -15.76
C LEU A 73 16.99 -18.51 -16.90
N GLU A 74 16.37 -17.33 -16.91
CA GLU A 74 16.72 -16.28 -17.87
C GLU A 74 18.19 -15.86 -17.77
N LEU A 75 18.71 -15.67 -16.56
CA LEU A 75 20.10 -15.29 -16.34
C LEU A 75 21.07 -16.36 -16.89
N PHE A 76 20.82 -17.64 -16.59
CA PHE A 76 21.65 -18.74 -17.08
C PHE A 76 21.51 -18.97 -18.59
N TRP A 77 20.31 -18.81 -19.16
CA TRP A 77 20.11 -18.91 -20.62
C TRP A 77 20.71 -17.74 -21.40
N ARG A 78 20.70 -16.52 -20.86
CA ARG A 78 21.42 -15.38 -21.46
C ARG A 78 22.93 -15.61 -21.40
N ARG A 79 23.46 -16.16 -20.29
CA ARG A 79 24.87 -16.55 -20.17
C ARG A 79 25.28 -17.62 -21.18
N LYS A 80 24.46 -18.65 -21.41
CA LYS A 80 24.74 -19.68 -22.43
C LYS A 80 24.72 -19.14 -23.86
N ARG A 81 23.89 -18.13 -24.16
CA ARG A 81 23.79 -17.50 -25.49
C ARG A 81 24.88 -16.47 -25.80
N GLY A 82 25.60 -15.97 -24.79
CA GLY A 82 26.73 -15.04 -24.95
C GLY A 82 28.02 -15.65 -25.53
N ALA A 83 28.05 -16.97 -25.79
CA ALA A 83 29.23 -17.67 -26.29
C ALA A 83 29.35 -17.72 -27.83
N LYS A 84 28.44 -17.09 -28.59
CA LYS A 84 28.65 -16.86 -30.02
C LYS A 84 29.22 -15.46 -30.25
N ARG A 85 30.51 -15.27 -29.95
CA ARG A 85 31.28 -14.24 -30.64
C ARG A 85 31.33 -14.67 -32.11
N LEU A 86 30.59 -13.96 -32.97
CA LEU A 86 30.73 -14.10 -34.41
C LEU A 86 32.21 -13.86 -34.76
N PRO A 87 32.84 -14.69 -35.62
CA PRO A 87 34.17 -14.42 -36.11
C PRO A 87 34.14 -13.08 -36.84
N VAL A 88 35.03 -12.16 -36.45
CA VAL A 88 35.22 -10.87 -37.12
C VAL A 88 35.76 -11.18 -38.54
N PRO A 89 34.99 -10.94 -39.62
CA PRO A 89 35.50 -11.14 -40.97
C PRO A 89 36.29 -9.89 -41.34
N GLY A 90 37.61 -9.94 -41.15
CA GLY A 90 38.48 -8.82 -41.49
C GLY A 90 39.82 -8.82 -40.78
N SER A 91 40.58 -9.92 -40.87
CA SER A 91 42.04 -9.88 -40.69
C SER A 91 42.64 -10.24 -42.04
N GLY A 92 43.02 -9.21 -42.80
CA GLY A 92 43.40 -9.35 -44.19
C GLY A 92 43.70 -8.03 -44.86
N ARG A 93 44.59 -7.23 -44.26
CA ARG A 93 45.63 -6.45 -44.94
C ARG A 93 46.57 -5.83 -43.92
#